data_AF-A0A1J4WKN4-F1
#
_entry.id   AF-A0A1J4WKN4-F1
#
_cell.length_a   1.000
_cell.length_b   1.000
_cell.length_c   1.000
_cell.angle_alpha   90.00
_cell.angle_beta   90.00
_cell.angle_gamma   90.00
#
_symmetry.space_group_name_H-M   'P 1'
#
loop_
_entity.id
_entity.type
_entity.pdbx_description
1 polymer ?
#
loop_
_entity_poly.entity_id
_entity_poly.type
_entity_poly.pdbx_seq_one_letter_code
_entity_poly.pdbx_strand_id
1 'polypeptide(L)' 'MYGAYWCSHCQNEKRNFGSSFQYVPYVECTEQPDLCQAKGIAGYPTWMTEDSKKYEGEQGLNRLAEISGCELVQDGIKK' A
#
# COMPACT_ATOMS: atom_id res chain seq x y z
N MET A 1 -4.20 -0.62 -1.09
CA MET A 1 -3.05 -0.63 -2.01
C MET A 1 -3.44 -1.25 -3.34
N TYR A 2 -3.20 -0.55 -4.43
CA TYR A 2 -3.28 -1.09 -5.79
C TYR A 2 -1.87 -1.53 -6.21
N GLY A 3 -1.72 -2.75 -6.72
CA GLY A 3 -0.41 -3.25 -7.08
C GLY A 3 -0.45 -4.43 -8.05
N ALA A 4 0.72 -4.99 -8.28
CA ALA A 4 0.90 -6.20 -9.08
C ALA A 4 1.70 -7.26 -8.32
N TYR A 5 1.36 -8.54 -8.44
CA TYR A 5 2.06 -9.61 -7.72
C TYR A 5 3.57 -9.70 -8.05
N TRP A 6 3.97 -9.36 -9.28
CA TRP A 6 5.36 -9.38 -9.76
C TRP A 6 6.14 -8.10 -9.44
N CYS A 7 5.48 -7.04 -8.96
CA CYS A 7 6.11 -5.76 -8.71
C CYS A 7 6.97 -5.80 -7.45
N SER A 8 8.28 -5.56 -7.59
CA SER A 8 9.26 -5.64 -6.48
C SER A 8 8.94 -4.68 -5.33
N HIS A 9 8.56 -3.44 -5.64
CA HIS A 9 8.14 -2.45 -4.63
C HIS A 9 6.86 -2.87 -3.89
N CYS A 10 5.93 -3.53 -4.60
CA CYS A 10 4.71 -4.06 -4.02
C CYS A 10 5.02 -5.20 -3.03
N GLN A 11 5.98 -6.05 -3.38
CA GLN A 11 6.45 -7.14 -2.51
C GLN A 11 7.19 -6.60 -1.29
N ASN A 12 7.99 -5.54 -1.44
CA ASN A 12 8.66 -4.88 -0.31
C ASN A 12 7.66 -4.25 0.65
N GLU A 13 6.69 -3.50 0.13
CA GLU A 13 5.62 -2.94 0.94
C GLU A 13 4.86 -4.03 1.70
N LYS A 14 4.44 -5.11 1.03
CA LYS A 14 3.82 -6.28 1.67
C LYS A 14 4.67 -6.87 2.78
N ARG A 15 5.99 -6.97 2.56
CA ARG A 15 6.94 -7.50 3.55
C ARG A 15 7.02 -6.62 4.79
N ASN A 16 6.96 -5.29 4.64
CA ASN A 16 6.97 -4.36 5.78
C ASN A 16 5.77 -4.58 6.71
N PHE A 17 4.60 -4.92 6.15
CA PHE A 17 3.42 -5.30 6.95
C PHE A 17 3.48 -6.72 7.52
N GLY A 18 4.30 -7.61 6.97
CA GLY A 18 4.35 -9.01 7.37
C GLY A 18 2.98 -9.70 7.24
N SER A 19 2.61 -10.51 8.24
CA SER A 19 1.30 -11.18 8.29
C SER A 19 0.12 -10.22 8.42
N SER A 20 0.34 -9.00 8.90
CA SER A 20 -0.70 -7.98 9.03
C SER A 20 -1.16 -7.43 7.69
N PHE A 21 -0.45 -7.70 6.59
CA PHE A 21 -0.87 -7.28 5.25
C PHE A 21 -2.24 -7.86 4.87
N GLN A 22 -2.68 -8.97 5.46
CA GLN A 22 -4.02 -9.53 5.26
C GLN A 22 -5.15 -8.54 5.58
N TYR A 23 -4.88 -7.54 6.43
CA TYR A 23 -5.84 -6.49 6.79
C TYR A 23 -5.77 -5.27 5.87
N VAL A 24 -4.77 -5.18 4.98
CA VAL A 24 -4.66 -4.11 4.00
C VAL A 24 -5.63 -4.40 2.85
N PRO A 25 -6.56 -3.48 2.53
CA PRO A 25 -7.35 -3.60 1.31
C PRO A 25 -6.44 -3.59 0.09
N TYR A 26 -6.30 -4.72 -0.59
CA TYR A 26 -5.42 -4.89 -1.74
C TYR A 26 -6.22 -5.19 -3.01
N VAL A 27 -5.86 -4.50 -4.10
CA VAL A 27 -6.38 -4.76 -5.45
C VAL A 27 -5.22 -5.23 -6.32
N GLU A 28 -5.34 -6.44 -6.85
CA GLU A 28 -4.42 -7.02 -7.83
C GLU A 28 -4.76 -6.49 -9.22
N CYS A 29 -4.03 -5.49 -9.70
CA CYS A 29 -4.34 -4.81 -10.95
C CYS A 29 -4.13 -5.69 -12.19
N THR A 30 -3.36 -6.78 -12.11
CA THR A 30 -3.27 -7.74 -13.23
C THR A 30 -4.51 -8.61 -13.38
N GLU A 31 -5.29 -8.76 -12.31
CA GLU A 31 -6.56 -9.50 -12.32
C GLU A 31 -7.77 -8.55 -12.50
N GLN A 32 -7.62 -7.28 -12.12
CA GLN A 32 -8.67 -6.25 -12.18
C GLN A 32 -8.19 -4.98 -12.92
N PRO A 33 -7.79 -5.08 -14.20
CA PRO A 33 -7.21 -3.95 -14.94
C PRO A 33 -8.17 -2.77 -15.11
N ASP A 34 -9.44 -3.02 -15.42
CA ASP A 34 -10.44 -1.98 -15.65
C ASP A 34 -10.69 -1.14 -14.38
N LEU A 35 -10.69 -1.78 -13.22
CA LEU A 35 -10.83 -1.09 -11.93
C LEU A 35 -9.65 -0.15 -11.68
N CYS A 36 -8.42 -0.62 -11.90
CA CYS A 36 -7.22 0.19 -11.71
C CYS A 36 -7.14 1.33 -12.73
N GLN A 37 -7.57 1.11 -13.98
CA GLN A 37 -7.67 2.16 -14.99
C GLN A 37 -8.71 3.21 -14.60
N ALA A 38 -9.90 2.79 -14.18
CA ALA A 38 -10.97 3.70 -13.73
C ALA A 38 -10.57 4.54 -12.51
N LYS A 39 -9.71 3.99 -11.64
CA LYS A 39 -9.12 4.70 -10.48
C LYS A 39 -7.90 5.54 -10.86
N GLY A 40 -7.48 5.53 -12.13
CA GLY A 40 -6.35 6.28 -12.64
C GLY A 40 -5.02 5.87 -11.99
N ILE A 41 -4.82 4.58 -11.76
CA ILE A 41 -3.56 4.03 -11.24
C ILE A 41 -2.55 3.97 -12.38
N ALA A 42 -1.51 4.82 -12.31
CA ALA A 42 -0.47 4.92 -13.34
C ALA A 42 0.77 4.07 -13.04
N GLY A 43 0.96 3.66 -11.78
CA GLY A 43 2.12 2.89 -11.34
C GLY A 43 1.86 2.11 -10.05
N TYR A 44 2.78 1.20 -9.71
CA TYR A 44 2.64 0.29 -8.58
C TYR A 44 3.83 0.39 -7.59
N PRO A 45 3.58 0.21 -6.28
CA PRO A 45 2.25 0.24 -5.67
C PRO A 45 1.69 1.67 -5.70
N THR A 46 0.37 1.80 -5.65
CA THR A 46 -0.30 3.08 -5.38
C THR A 46 -1.24 2.91 -4.19
N TRP A 47 -1.13 3.81 -3.22
CA TRP A 47 -2.06 3.93 -2.12
C TRP A 47 -3.09 5.00 -2.43
N MET A 48 -4.33 4.77 -2.00
CA MET A 48 -5.42 5.71 -2.16
C MET A 48 -6.18 5.80 -0.84
N THR A 49 -6.37 7.01 -0.35
CA THR A 49 -7.18 7.31 0.84
C THR A 49 -8.66 7.41 0.47
N GLU A 50 -9.54 7.48 1.47
CA GLU A 50 -11.00 7.55 1.26
C GLU A 50 -11.43 8.81 0.48
N ASP A 51 -10.70 9.91 0.63
CA ASP A 51 -10.85 11.15 -0.14
C ASP A 51 -10.28 11.06 -1.57
N SER A 52 -9.91 9.85 -2.03
CA SER A 52 -9.34 9.55 -3.34
C SER A 52 -7.97 10.19 -3.63
N LYS A 53 -7.26 10.69 -2.60
CA LYS A 53 -5.88 11.15 -2.78
C LYS A 53 -4.94 9.97 -3.00
N LYS A 54 -4.08 10.07 -4.02
CA LYS A 54 -3.15 9.03 -4.43
C LYS A 54 -1.73 9.29 -3.93
N TYR A 55 -1.06 8.22 -3.51
CA TYR A 55 0.34 8.19 -3.11
C TYR A 55 1.03 7.07 -3.87
N GLU A 56 1.84 7.44 -4.85
CA GLU A 56 2.52 6.51 -5.74
C GLU A 56 3.84 6.03 -5.15
N GLY A 57 4.19 4.77 -5.42
CA GLY A 57 5.40 4.13 -4.94
C GLY A 57 5.25 3.51 -3.54
N GLU A 58 6.33 2.85 -3.13
CA GLU A 58 6.48 2.30 -1.77
C GLU A 58 6.50 3.46 -0.76
N GLN A 59 5.65 3.38 0.26
CA GLN A 59 5.49 4.39 1.31
C GLN A 59 6.15 3.94 2.62
N GLY A 60 6.10 2.64 2.92
CA GLY A 60 6.52 2.09 4.22
C GLY A 60 5.56 2.45 5.37
N LEU A 61 5.67 1.72 6.48
CA LEU A 61 4.72 1.81 7.60
C LEU A 61 4.63 3.21 8.23
N ASN A 62 5.77 3.88 8.44
CA ASN A 62 5.79 5.21 9.06
C ASN A 62 5.03 6.24 8.23
N ARG A 63 5.21 6.24 6.91
CA ARG A 63 4.52 7.20 6.03
C ARG A 63 3.04 6.86 5.91
N LEU A 64 2.69 5.58 5.87
CA LEU A 64 1.29 5.16 5.85
C LEU A 64 0.56 5.51 7.14
N ALA A 65 1.24 5.47 8.29
CA ALA A 65 0.72 5.97 9.56
C ALA A 65 0.42 7.47 9.51
N GLU A 66 1.35 8.29 8.98
CA GLU A 66 1.10 9.72 8.75
C GLU A 66 -0.06 9.99 7.79
N ILE A 67 -0.15 9.22 6.69
CA ILE A 67 -1.21 9.38 5.67
C ILE A 67 -2.59 9.00 6.22
N SER A 68 -2.66 7.91 7.00
CA SER A 68 -3.92 7.39 7.54
C SER A 68 -4.36 8.04 8.85
N GLY A 69 -3.44 8.72 9.55
CA GLY A 69 -3.66 9.18 10.92
C GLY A 69 -3.68 8.04 11.95
N CYS A 70 -3.38 6.80 11.54
CA CYS A 70 -3.24 5.68 12.46
C CYS A 70 -1.90 5.78 13.19
N GLU A 71 -1.92 5.78 14.52
CA GLU A 71 -0.71 5.77 15.31
C GLU A 71 0.04 4.43 15.13
N LEU A 72 1.27 4.50 14.64
CA LEU A 72 2.14 3.34 14.57
C LEU A 72 2.81 3.14 15.93
N VAL A 73 2.23 2.27 16.76
CA VAL A 73 2.85 1.89 18.03
C VAL A 73 4.12 1.10 17.73
N GLN A 74 5.26 1.74 17.98
CA GLN A 74 6.57 1.11 17.86
C GLN A 74 6.77 0.22 19.10
N ASP A 75 6.33 -1.04 19.04
CA ASP A 75 6.64 -2.02 20.07
C ASP A 75 8.15 -2.32 20.06
N GLY A 76 8.91 -1.59 20.88
CA GLY A 76 10.10 -2.10 21.54
C GLY A 76 11.29 -2.54 20.69
N ILE A 77 11.51 -2.03 19.48
CA ILE A 77 12.85 -2.12 18.85
C ILE A 77 13.77 -1.14 19.59
N LYS A 78 14.35 -1.60 20.69
CA LYS A 78 15.53 -0.97 21.27
C LYS A 78 16.59 -0.89 20.16
N LYS A 79 17.03 0.33 19.84
CA LYS A 79 18.33 0.55 19.21
C LYS A 79 19.44 -0.06 20.05
#